data_AF-A0A6B1CSF4-F1
#
_entry.id   AF-A0A6B1CSF4-F1
#
_cell.length_a   1.000
_cell.length_b   1.000
_cell.length_c   1.000
_cell.angle_alpha   90.00
_cell.angle_beta   90.00
_cell.angle_gamma   90.00
#
_symmetry.space_group_name_H-M   'P 1'
#
loop_
_entity.id
_entity.type
_entity.pdbx_description
1 polymer ?
#
loop_
_entity_poly.entity_id
_entity_poly.type
_entity_poly.pdbx_seq_one_letter_code
_entity_poly.pdbx_strand_id
1 'polypeptide(L)'
;MLGGNKATMEGAIKNLLVGEDPLNREKLWHWMDQMSTFGHSLAEHELGVVDCALWDLAGQKAGMPVYQLLGGTRDRVEAYASTYPNLGGPEVYEELARECVARGYKAFKVHANICWNPHTREPAPQLPGFPKEDVEICRAVREAVGDDIVLMLDPFGVYTLEESLWVARELEELNYYWLEHPMVETRVESYRRLTEQTSIAICSPEHVKGGPFTRAEWLLQGACDMLRIDVNYGGITGCWKLINLCQLYGVQCEIHGVGAPHVHLAAAAPEATCRYYERGLLRPGRDYDESLPHLDQIADPMDDEGRVHVSQEPGLGIAYNWDYIDDNRI
;
A
#
# COMPACT_ATOMS: atom_id res chain seq x y z
N MET A 1 2.05 -10.35 5.39
CA MET A 1 2.15 -11.60 6.19
C MET A 1 2.49 -12.72 5.22
N LEU A 2 3.69 -13.32 5.31
CA LEU A 2 4.07 -14.47 4.48
C LEU A 2 3.56 -15.73 5.19
N GLY A 3 2.41 -16.24 4.78
CA GLY A 3 1.86 -17.48 5.31
C GLY A 3 0.45 -17.75 4.79
N GLY A 4 0.23 -18.95 4.26
CA GLY A 4 -1.09 -19.44 3.87
C GLY A 4 -1.70 -20.31 4.96
N ASN A 5 -3.02 -20.27 5.12
CA ASN A 5 -3.70 -21.20 6.01
C ASN A 5 -3.55 -22.63 5.45
N LYS A 6 -2.97 -23.56 6.23
CA LYS A 6 -2.74 -24.95 5.78
C LYS A 6 -4.01 -25.61 5.23
N ALA A 7 -5.16 -25.38 5.85
CA ALA A 7 -6.43 -25.95 5.40
C ALA A 7 -6.84 -25.38 4.03
N THR A 8 -6.64 -24.07 3.79
CA THR A 8 -6.88 -23.46 2.48
C THR A 8 -5.88 -23.97 1.43
N MET A 9 -4.60 -24.05 1.80
CA MET A 9 -3.54 -24.49 0.88
C MET A 9 -3.76 -25.94 0.44
N GLU A 10 -4.06 -26.85 1.36
CA GLU A 10 -4.31 -28.26 1.05
C GLU A 10 -5.70 -28.50 0.43
N GLY A 11 -6.73 -27.77 0.88
CA GLY A 11 -8.12 -28.00 0.48
C GLY A 11 -8.53 -27.33 -0.83
N ALA A 12 -7.98 -26.14 -1.13
CA ALA A 12 -8.37 -25.34 -2.29
C ALA A 12 -7.21 -25.15 -3.27
N ILE A 13 -6.12 -24.49 -2.84
CA ILE A 13 -5.04 -24.05 -3.71
C ILE A 13 -4.33 -25.22 -4.39
N LYS A 14 -3.98 -26.28 -3.63
CA LYS A 14 -3.29 -27.44 -4.20
C LYS A 14 -4.08 -28.09 -5.34
N ASN A 15 -5.40 -28.19 -5.19
CA ASN A 15 -6.29 -28.78 -6.20
C ASN A 15 -6.42 -27.92 -7.46
N LEU A 16 -6.23 -26.60 -7.33
CA LEU A 16 -6.22 -25.67 -8.46
C LEU A 16 -4.88 -25.64 -9.20
N LEU A 17 -3.76 -25.72 -8.48
CA LEU A 17 -2.43 -25.44 -9.05
C LEU A 17 -1.67 -26.70 -9.50
N VAL A 18 -1.79 -27.83 -8.79
CA VAL A 18 -0.97 -29.01 -9.08
C VAL A 18 -1.39 -29.65 -10.41
N GLY A 19 -0.43 -29.78 -11.32
CA GLY A 19 -0.65 -30.31 -12.67
C GLY A 19 -0.92 -29.26 -13.74
N GLU A 20 -1.08 -27.99 -13.33
CA GLU A 20 -1.19 -26.86 -14.24
C GLU A 20 0.18 -26.28 -14.60
N ASP A 21 0.26 -25.60 -15.75
CA ASP A 21 1.44 -24.81 -16.10
C ASP A 21 1.43 -23.48 -15.30
N PRO A 22 2.43 -23.21 -14.44
CA PRO A 22 2.48 -21.98 -13.65
C PRO A 22 2.60 -20.71 -14.50
N LEU A 23 2.95 -20.82 -15.79
CA LEU A 23 2.98 -19.67 -16.70
C LEU A 23 1.60 -19.25 -17.18
N ASN A 24 0.56 -20.09 -17.03
CA ASN A 24 -0.82 -19.73 -17.31
C ASN A 24 -1.44 -18.88 -16.18
N ARG A 25 -0.72 -17.85 -15.72
CA ARG A 25 -1.07 -17.05 -14.52
C ARG A 25 -2.47 -16.44 -14.61
N GLU A 26 -2.86 -15.90 -15.76
CA GLU A 26 -4.20 -15.32 -15.93
C GLU A 26 -5.32 -16.35 -15.75
N LYS A 27 -5.12 -17.59 -16.25
CA LYS A 27 -6.06 -18.70 -16.05
C LYS A 27 -6.17 -19.05 -14.56
N LEU A 28 -5.03 -19.25 -13.90
CA LEU A 28 -4.97 -19.62 -12.48
C LEU A 28 -5.54 -18.52 -11.58
N TRP A 29 -5.21 -17.27 -11.88
CA TRP A 29 -5.72 -16.08 -11.21
C TRP A 29 -7.24 -16.01 -11.32
N HIS A 30 -7.80 -16.19 -12.52
CA HIS A 30 -9.24 -16.12 -12.71
C HIS A 30 -9.99 -17.22 -11.95
N TRP A 31 -9.42 -18.43 -11.88
CA TRP A 31 -9.99 -19.50 -11.07
C TRP A 31 -9.95 -19.20 -9.57
N MET A 32 -8.82 -18.69 -9.07
CA MET A 32 -8.70 -18.28 -7.67
C MET A 32 -9.65 -17.12 -7.33
N ASP A 33 -9.79 -16.14 -8.22
CA ASP A 33 -10.65 -14.98 -8.05
C ASP A 33 -12.13 -15.38 -7.95
N GLN A 34 -12.58 -16.31 -8.80
CA GLN A 34 -13.92 -16.89 -8.70
C GLN A 34 -14.11 -17.63 -7.37
N MET A 35 -13.12 -18.39 -6.89
CA MET A 35 -13.23 -19.06 -5.59
C MET A 35 -13.34 -18.08 -4.43
N SER A 36 -12.61 -16.95 -4.50
CA SER A 36 -12.69 -15.89 -3.50
C SER A 36 -14.05 -15.18 -3.52
N THR A 37 -14.52 -14.80 -4.71
CA THR A 37 -15.75 -14.02 -4.90
C THR A 37 -17.01 -14.81 -4.52
N PHE A 38 -17.07 -16.10 -4.87
CA PHE A 38 -18.24 -16.94 -4.57
C PHE A 38 -18.18 -17.62 -3.18
N GLY A 39 -17.25 -17.19 -2.31
CA GLY A 39 -17.17 -17.66 -0.92
C GLY A 39 -16.73 -19.12 -0.76
N HIS A 40 -16.00 -19.65 -1.75
CA HIS A 40 -15.60 -21.06 -1.83
C HIS A 40 -14.27 -21.36 -1.13
N SER A 41 -14.05 -20.74 0.04
CA SER A 41 -12.94 -21.08 0.95
C SER A 41 -11.55 -20.55 0.58
N LEU A 42 -11.45 -19.48 -0.23
CA LEU A 42 -10.20 -18.77 -0.47
C LEU A 42 -10.35 -17.30 -0.10
N ALA A 43 -9.50 -16.76 0.76
CA ALA A 43 -9.47 -15.33 1.03
C ALA A 43 -8.69 -14.58 -0.07
N GLU A 44 -9.07 -13.34 -0.37
CA GLU A 44 -8.40 -12.51 -1.39
C GLU A 44 -6.89 -12.37 -1.14
N HIS A 45 -6.48 -12.23 0.13
CA HIS A 45 -5.05 -12.14 0.46
C HIS A 45 -4.29 -13.44 0.15
N GLU A 46 -4.91 -14.61 0.31
CA GLU A 46 -4.28 -15.90 0.00
C GLU A 46 -4.11 -16.06 -1.51
N LEU A 47 -5.11 -15.65 -2.30
CA LEU A 47 -4.96 -15.52 -3.75
C LEU A 47 -3.79 -14.61 -4.10
N GLY A 48 -3.70 -13.45 -3.45
CA GLY A 48 -2.65 -12.48 -3.69
C GLY A 48 -1.24 -13.04 -3.46
N VAL A 49 -1.03 -13.75 -2.35
CA VAL A 49 0.23 -14.41 -2.03
C VAL A 49 0.58 -15.49 -3.06
N VAL A 50 -0.39 -16.32 -3.44
CA VAL A 50 -0.18 -17.39 -4.44
C VAL A 50 0.17 -16.79 -5.82
N ASP A 51 -0.53 -15.74 -6.24
CA ASP A 51 -0.25 -15.04 -7.49
C ASP A 51 1.16 -14.42 -7.49
N CYS A 52 1.58 -13.79 -6.38
CA CYS A 52 2.95 -13.29 -6.25
C CYS A 52 4.01 -14.39 -6.39
N ALA A 53 3.78 -15.57 -5.80
CA ALA A 53 4.68 -16.72 -5.94
C ALA A 53 4.74 -17.26 -7.38
N LEU A 54 3.61 -17.25 -8.10
CA LEU A 54 3.60 -17.62 -9.52
C LEU A 54 4.39 -16.63 -10.39
N TRP A 55 4.33 -15.34 -10.07
CA TRP A 55 5.13 -14.30 -10.72
C TRP A 55 6.62 -14.43 -10.41
N ASP A 56 6.98 -14.70 -9.16
CA ASP A 56 8.37 -15.00 -8.76
C ASP A 56 8.93 -16.18 -9.56
N LEU A 57 8.19 -17.30 -9.59
CA LEU A 57 8.57 -18.49 -10.37
C LEU A 57 8.70 -18.18 -11.88
N ALA A 58 7.80 -17.36 -12.42
CA ALA A 58 7.88 -16.96 -13.83
C ALA A 58 9.13 -16.12 -14.12
N GLY A 59 9.48 -15.17 -13.25
CA GLY A 59 10.71 -14.39 -13.35
C GLY A 59 11.96 -15.25 -13.22
N GLN A 60 11.99 -16.19 -12.27
CA GLN A 60 13.08 -17.16 -12.13
C GLN A 60 13.25 -18.02 -13.39
N LYS A 61 12.15 -18.56 -13.94
CA LYS A 61 12.17 -19.37 -15.16
C LYS A 61 12.62 -18.57 -16.39
N ALA A 62 12.29 -17.28 -16.44
CA ALA A 62 12.70 -16.37 -17.52
C ALA A 62 14.12 -15.81 -17.32
N GLY A 63 14.71 -15.93 -16.12
CA GLY A 63 15.96 -15.25 -15.79
C GLY A 63 15.82 -13.73 -15.76
N MET A 64 14.64 -13.20 -15.42
CA MET A 64 14.32 -11.78 -15.45
C MET A 64 13.60 -11.32 -14.18
N PRO A 65 13.85 -10.09 -13.70
CA PRO A 65 13.08 -9.51 -12.62
C PRO A 65 11.63 -9.26 -13.06
N VAL A 66 10.68 -9.41 -12.12
CA VAL A 66 9.24 -9.36 -12.43
C VAL A 66 8.80 -8.03 -13.05
N TYR A 67 9.36 -6.90 -12.61
CA TYR A 67 8.98 -5.59 -13.18
C TYR A 67 9.30 -5.51 -14.68
N GLN A 68 10.37 -6.14 -15.16
CA GLN A 68 10.70 -6.19 -16.59
C GLN A 68 9.72 -7.09 -17.36
N LEU A 69 9.28 -8.20 -16.75
CA LEU A 69 8.25 -9.06 -17.35
C LEU A 69 6.90 -8.34 -17.50
N LEU A 70 6.61 -7.36 -16.63
CA LEU A 70 5.43 -6.49 -16.72
C LEU A 70 5.59 -5.37 -17.77
N GLY A 71 6.78 -5.17 -18.32
CA GLY A 71 7.08 -4.09 -19.28
C GLY A 71 7.78 -2.88 -18.66
N GLY A 72 8.66 -3.13 -17.67
CA GLY A 72 9.38 -2.17 -16.84
C GLY A 72 9.63 -0.76 -17.41
N THR A 73 9.39 0.26 -16.59
CA THR A 73 9.54 1.67 -17.00
C THR A 73 10.71 2.38 -16.30
N ARG A 74 11.06 1.94 -15.07
CA ARG A 74 12.15 2.50 -14.26
C ARG A 74 12.77 1.44 -13.37
N ASP A 75 14.03 1.64 -12.97
CA ASP A 75 14.80 0.77 -12.07
C ASP A 75 14.82 1.28 -10.62
N ARG A 76 14.25 2.46 -10.37
CA ARG A 76 14.09 3.06 -9.05
C ARG A 76 12.84 3.93 -8.97
N VAL A 77 12.29 4.06 -7.78
CA VAL A 77 10.99 4.69 -7.50
C VAL A 77 11.13 5.66 -6.32
N GLU A 78 10.60 6.88 -6.42
CA GLU A 78 10.54 7.81 -5.27
C GLU A 78 9.76 7.17 -4.12
N ALA A 79 10.30 7.22 -2.91
CA ALA A 79 9.62 6.68 -1.74
C ALA A 79 8.97 7.79 -0.92
N TYR A 80 7.81 7.50 -0.32
CA TYR A 80 7.33 8.26 0.82
C TYR A 80 7.54 7.50 2.12
N ALA A 81 7.87 8.24 3.17
CA ALA A 81 7.95 7.74 4.53
C ALA A 81 6.53 7.54 5.10
N SER A 82 6.15 6.30 5.38
CA SER A 82 4.82 5.95 5.90
C SER A 82 4.90 5.63 7.38
N THR A 83 4.25 6.40 8.27
CA THR A 83 4.43 6.23 9.73
C THR A 83 3.65 5.04 10.29
N TYR A 84 4.07 4.48 11.42
CA TYR A 84 3.14 3.74 12.29
C TYR A 84 2.05 4.69 12.80
N PRO A 85 0.85 4.19 13.13
CA PRO A 85 -0.14 4.99 13.84
C PRO A 85 0.22 5.19 15.31
N ASN A 86 -0.47 6.14 15.94
CA ASN A 86 -0.54 6.31 17.39
C ASN A 86 0.84 6.54 18.06
N LEU A 87 1.74 7.27 17.38
CA LEU A 87 3.11 7.48 17.86
C LEU A 87 3.24 8.44 19.05
N GLY A 88 2.25 9.31 19.26
CA GLY A 88 2.30 10.35 20.30
C GLY A 88 1.64 11.64 19.83
N GLY A 89 2.05 12.76 20.43
CA GLY A 89 1.60 14.09 20.03
C GLY A 89 2.36 14.64 18.81
N PRO A 90 2.02 15.87 18.39
CA PRO A 90 2.64 16.53 17.23
C PRO A 90 4.18 16.54 17.26
N GLU A 91 4.77 16.69 18.45
CA GLU A 91 6.22 16.72 18.67
C GLU A 91 6.93 15.44 18.15
N VAL A 92 6.27 14.29 18.26
CA VAL A 92 6.86 13.00 17.83
C VAL A 92 6.85 12.88 16.31
N TYR A 93 5.78 13.35 15.66
CA TYR A 93 5.65 13.29 14.21
C TYR A 93 6.54 14.31 13.51
N GLU A 94 6.68 15.53 14.06
CA GLU A 94 7.58 16.53 13.46
C GLU A 94 9.05 16.09 13.53
N GLU A 95 9.48 15.48 14.64
CA GLU A 95 10.85 14.99 14.78
C GLU A 95 11.11 13.83 13.81
N LEU A 96 10.19 12.85 13.75
CA LEU A 96 10.27 11.77 12.78
C LEU A 96 10.26 12.27 11.32
N ALA A 97 9.47 13.30 11.02
CA ALA A 97 9.44 13.88 9.68
C ALA A 97 10.77 14.54 9.31
N ARG A 98 11.41 15.26 10.25
CA ARG A 98 12.76 15.82 10.05
C ARG A 98 13.80 14.72 9.84
N GLU A 99 13.74 13.64 10.62
CA GLU A 99 14.63 12.48 10.46
C GLU A 99 14.45 11.84 9.08
N CYS A 100 13.21 11.65 8.62
CA CYS A 100 12.94 11.10 7.29
C CYS A 100 13.45 12.01 6.18
N VAL A 101 13.24 13.32 6.27
CA VAL A 101 13.77 14.28 5.29
C VAL A 101 15.30 14.26 5.28
N ALA A 102 15.94 14.17 6.45
CA ALA A 102 17.40 14.04 6.55
C ALA A 102 17.92 12.72 5.96
N ARG A 103 17.15 11.63 6.05
CA ARG A 103 17.44 10.32 5.43
C ARG A 103 17.30 10.34 3.90
N GLY A 104 16.64 11.35 3.33
CA GLY A 104 16.50 11.55 1.89
C GLY A 104 15.06 11.55 1.37
N TYR A 105 14.07 11.19 2.20
CA TYR A 105 12.66 11.17 1.79
C TYR A 105 12.20 12.54 1.31
N LYS A 106 11.41 12.56 0.23
CA LYS A 106 10.80 13.77 -0.35
C LYS A 106 9.30 13.85 -0.11
N ALA A 107 8.73 12.81 0.49
CA ALA A 107 7.33 12.70 0.83
C ALA A 107 7.14 11.98 2.17
N PHE A 108 6.09 12.35 2.91
CA PHE A 108 5.80 11.82 4.24
C PHE A 108 4.28 11.66 4.45
N LYS A 109 3.85 10.46 4.83
CA LYS A 109 2.44 10.13 5.11
C LYS A 109 2.24 9.91 6.62
N VAL A 110 1.33 10.70 7.19
CA VAL A 110 0.92 10.61 8.58
C VAL A 110 -0.18 9.57 8.73
N HIS A 111 0.04 8.61 9.62
CA HIS A 111 -1.03 7.84 10.28
C HIS A 111 -1.15 8.36 11.71
N ALA A 112 -2.23 9.07 12.03
CA ALA A 112 -2.37 9.78 13.30
C ALA A 112 -3.04 8.92 14.39
N ASN A 113 -4.21 9.31 14.90
CA ASN A 113 -4.90 8.62 16.00
C ASN A 113 -5.92 7.58 15.50
N ILE A 114 -5.42 6.45 15.00
CA ILE A 114 -6.25 5.36 14.46
C ILE A 114 -6.70 4.43 15.59
N CYS A 115 -8.01 4.37 15.85
CA CYS A 115 -8.62 3.57 16.92
C CYS A 115 -7.94 3.81 18.28
N TRP A 116 -7.59 5.06 18.56
CA TRP A 116 -6.80 5.48 19.71
C TRP A 116 -7.28 6.83 20.22
N ASN A 117 -7.40 6.97 21.54
CA ASN A 117 -7.78 8.23 22.16
C ASN A 117 -6.51 8.99 22.59
N PRO A 118 -6.17 10.13 21.96
CA PRO A 118 -4.96 10.88 22.29
C PRO A 118 -5.01 11.51 23.70
N HIS A 119 -6.20 11.75 24.25
CA HIS A 119 -6.37 12.36 25.58
C HIS A 119 -6.17 11.37 26.72
N THR A 120 -6.68 10.13 26.57
CA THR A 120 -6.53 9.08 27.59
C THR A 120 -5.33 8.18 27.34
N ARG A 121 -4.80 8.18 26.12
CA ARG A 121 -3.73 7.28 25.64
C ARG A 121 -4.11 5.81 25.77
N GLU A 122 -5.33 5.50 25.35
CA GLU A 122 -5.91 4.15 25.38
C GLU A 122 -6.54 3.80 24.01
N PRO A 123 -6.68 2.50 23.69
CA PRO A 123 -7.44 2.06 22.51
C PRO A 123 -8.86 2.61 22.53
N ALA A 124 -9.34 3.06 21.37
CA ALA A 124 -10.68 3.60 21.15
C ALA A 124 -11.41 2.83 20.03
N PRO A 125 -12.75 2.90 19.98
CA PRO A 125 -13.50 2.42 18.81
C PRO A 125 -13.06 3.13 17.53
N GLN A 126 -13.35 2.53 16.38
CA GLN A 126 -13.01 3.13 15.07
C GLN A 126 -13.75 4.46 14.82
N LEU A 127 -14.96 4.61 15.33
CA LEU A 127 -15.76 5.83 15.21
C LEU A 127 -16.33 6.25 16.57
N PRO A 128 -16.34 7.54 16.90
CA PRO A 128 -15.72 8.66 16.17
C PRO A 128 -14.19 8.71 16.37
N GLY A 129 -13.48 9.28 15.39
CA GLY A 129 -12.05 9.58 15.47
C GLY A 129 -11.75 10.93 16.15
N PHE A 130 -10.52 11.41 16.00
CA PHE A 130 -9.99 12.63 16.64
C PHE A 130 -9.45 13.62 15.59
N PRO A 131 -10.32 14.17 14.72
CA PRO A 131 -9.87 14.93 13.55
C PRO A 131 -9.09 16.19 13.90
N LYS A 132 -9.40 16.85 15.02
CA LYS A 132 -8.70 18.07 15.42
C LYS A 132 -7.27 17.78 15.82
N GLU A 133 -7.08 16.75 16.63
CA GLU A 133 -5.78 16.29 17.11
C GLU A 133 -4.94 15.74 15.94
N ASP A 134 -5.57 15.07 14.98
CA ASP A 134 -4.91 14.61 13.74
C ASP A 134 -4.46 15.78 12.85
N VAL A 135 -5.28 16.83 12.71
CA VAL A 135 -4.91 18.06 11.98
C VAL A 135 -3.83 18.86 12.71
N GLU A 136 -3.79 18.86 14.05
CA GLU A 136 -2.70 19.45 14.82
C GLU A 136 -1.35 18.77 14.52
N ILE A 137 -1.33 17.44 14.43
CA ILE A 137 -0.17 16.68 13.97
C ILE A 137 0.22 17.11 12.55
N CYS A 138 -0.74 17.19 11.63
CA CYS A 138 -0.47 17.58 10.25
C CYS A 138 0.15 18.98 10.12
N ARG A 139 -0.38 19.94 10.90
CA ARG A 139 0.12 21.32 10.93
C ARG A 139 1.56 21.38 11.44
N ALA A 140 1.87 20.65 12.52
CA ALA A 140 3.23 20.59 13.07
C ALA A 140 4.21 19.95 12.08
N VAL A 141 3.81 18.86 11.41
CA VAL A 141 4.64 18.24 10.36
C VAL A 141 4.91 19.24 9.23
N ARG A 142 3.90 19.93 8.70
CA ARG A 142 4.08 20.96 7.67
C ARG A 142 5.02 22.08 8.11
N GLU A 143 4.82 22.63 9.31
CA GLU A 143 5.70 23.68 9.86
C GLU A 143 7.15 23.18 9.98
N ALA A 144 7.33 21.92 10.35
CA ALA A 144 8.65 21.36 10.56
C ALA A 144 9.44 21.13 9.28
N VAL A 145 8.80 20.62 8.23
CA VAL A 145 9.49 20.21 7.01
C VAL A 145 9.43 21.24 5.87
N GLY A 146 8.60 22.28 5.99
CA GLY A 146 8.43 23.32 4.99
C GLY A 146 7.62 22.87 3.76
N ASP A 147 7.49 23.75 2.77
CA ASP A 147 6.56 23.58 1.64
C ASP A 147 7.04 22.62 0.54
N ASP A 148 8.34 22.32 0.50
CA ASP A 148 8.95 21.49 -0.56
C ASP A 148 8.70 19.98 -0.36
N ILE A 149 8.30 19.56 0.85
CA ILE A 149 8.01 18.16 1.17
C ILE A 149 6.54 17.86 0.89
N VAL A 150 6.31 16.77 0.15
CA VAL A 150 4.96 16.29 -0.16
C VAL A 150 4.39 15.60 1.07
N LEU A 151 3.21 16.01 1.52
CA LEU A 151 2.59 15.48 2.74
C LEU A 151 1.26 14.83 2.46
N MET A 152 0.97 13.73 3.15
CA MET A 152 -0.26 12.96 3.02
C MET A 152 -0.81 12.62 4.41
N LEU A 153 -2.14 12.50 4.52
CA LEU A 153 -2.81 12.00 5.73
C LEU A 153 -3.61 10.75 5.41
N ASP A 154 -3.45 9.73 6.24
CA ASP A 154 -4.22 8.50 6.24
C ASP A 154 -4.75 8.22 7.66
N PRO A 155 -6.03 8.50 7.93
CA PRO A 155 -6.66 8.27 9.22
C PRO A 155 -7.38 6.89 9.25
N PHE A 156 -7.28 6.06 8.21
CA PHE A 156 -7.77 4.67 8.20
C PHE A 156 -9.25 4.49 8.60
N GLY A 157 -10.12 5.28 8.00
CA GLY A 157 -11.56 5.11 8.05
C GLY A 157 -12.22 5.55 9.36
N VAL A 158 -11.52 6.34 10.18
CA VAL A 158 -11.98 6.78 11.51
C VAL A 158 -12.83 8.06 11.49
N TYR A 159 -13.17 8.59 10.32
CA TYR A 159 -14.02 9.77 10.20
C TYR A 159 -15.43 9.47 9.69
N THR A 160 -16.35 10.33 10.11
CA THR A 160 -17.62 10.58 9.43
C THR A 160 -17.40 11.45 8.19
N LEU A 161 -18.43 11.63 7.36
CA LEU A 161 -18.36 12.53 6.20
C LEU A 161 -18.14 13.98 6.62
N GLU A 162 -18.84 14.42 7.67
CA GLU A 162 -18.74 15.80 8.17
C GLU A 162 -17.34 16.10 8.70
N GLU A 163 -16.73 15.16 9.41
CA GLU A 163 -15.34 15.26 9.88
C GLU A 163 -14.36 15.23 8.70
N SER A 164 -14.57 14.35 7.73
CA SER A 164 -13.72 14.26 6.52
C SER A 164 -13.75 15.54 5.70
N LEU A 165 -14.91 16.17 5.53
CA LEU A 165 -15.05 17.46 4.84
C LEU A 165 -14.33 18.59 5.58
N TRP A 166 -14.35 18.57 6.91
CA TRP A 166 -13.60 19.55 7.71
C TRP A 166 -12.09 19.31 7.60
N VAL A 167 -11.63 18.07 7.79
CA VAL A 167 -10.21 17.70 7.66
C VAL A 167 -9.68 18.03 6.27
N ALA A 168 -10.42 17.71 5.21
CA ALA A 168 -10.01 18.02 3.84
C ALA A 168 -9.72 19.52 3.64
N ARG A 169 -10.55 20.42 4.18
CA ARG A 169 -10.32 21.88 4.10
C ARG A 169 -9.08 22.33 4.85
N GLU A 170 -8.83 21.77 6.04
CA GLU A 170 -7.62 22.07 6.79
C GLU A 170 -6.37 21.59 6.04
N LEU A 171 -6.44 20.41 5.41
CA LEU A 171 -5.36 19.86 4.62
C LEU A 171 -5.10 20.64 3.32
N GLU A 172 -6.13 21.21 2.70
CA GLU A 172 -6.00 22.13 1.56
C GLU A 172 -5.21 23.39 1.94
N GLU A 173 -5.50 24.00 3.10
CA GLU A 173 -4.74 25.15 3.61
C GLU A 173 -3.28 24.79 3.91
N LEU A 174 -3.01 23.54 4.32
CA LEU A 174 -1.68 23.02 4.59
C LEU A 174 -0.96 22.46 3.34
N ASN A 175 -1.58 22.56 2.16
CA ASN A 175 -1.06 22.05 0.89
C ASN A 175 -0.66 20.56 0.98
N TYR A 176 -1.52 19.73 1.56
CA TYR A 176 -1.35 18.28 1.55
C TYR A 176 -1.73 17.71 0.17
N TYR A 177 -1.03 16.65 -0.24
CA TYR A 177 -1.12 16.05 -1.55
C TYR A 177 -2.36 15.15 -1.71
N TRP A 178 -2.66 14.33 -0.70
CA TRP A 178 -3.90 13.57 -0.67
C TRP A 178 -4.42 13.37 0.76
N LEU A 179 -5.72 13.09 0.84
CA LEU A 179 -6.38 12.48 1.98
C LEU A 179 -6.75 11.04 1.60
N GLU A 180 -6.16 10.08 2.30
CA GLU A 180 -6.31 8.65 2.03
C GLU A 180 -7.31 8.03 2.99
N HIS A 181 -8.16 7.13 2.48
CA HIS A 181 -9.04 6.28 3.30
C HIS A 181 -9.70 7.00 4.52
N PRO A 182 -10.32 8.19 4.40
CA PRO A 182 -10.83 8.91 5.57
C PRO A 182 -12.02 8.23 6.25
N MET A 183 -12.80 7.45 5.51
CA MET A 183 -14.08 6.87 5.96
C MET A 183 -14.19 5.37 5.65
N VAL A 184 -15.21 4.72 6.20
CA VAL A 184 -15.51 3.31 5.88
C VAL A 184 -15.80 3.11 4.39
N GLU A 185 -14.94 2.37 3.69
CA GLU A 185 -14.97 2.19 2.23
C GLU A 185 -16.11 1.30 1.71
N THR A 186 -16.81 0.56 2.57
CA THR A 186 -18.04 -0.13 2.13
C THR A 186 -19.20 0.84 1.84
N ARG A 187 -19.04 2.13 2.15
CA ARG A 187 -20.05 3.19 2.01
C ARG A 187 -19.67 4.21 0.91
N VAL A 188 -19.65 3.76 -0.34
CA VAL A 188 -19.17 4.52 -1.52
C VAL A 188 -19.80 5.92 -1.68
N GLU A 189 -21.09 6.07 -1.37
CA GLU A 189 -21.79 7.37 -1.49
C GLU A 189 -21.15 8.48 -0.63
N SER A 190 -20.63 8.14 0.56
CA SER A 190 -19.95 9.13 1.39
C SER A 190 -18.68 9.67 0.73
N TYR A 191 -17.95 8.80 0.04
CA TYR A 191 -16.76 9.16 -0.73
C TYR A 191 -17.08 10.02 -1.95
N ARG A 192 -18.14 9.69 -2.70
CA ARG A 192 -18.63 10.55 -3.79
C ARG A 192 -18.94 11.97 -3.33
N ARG A 193 -19.62 12.09 -2.18
CA ARG A 193 -19.95 13.40 -1.61
C ARG A 193 -18.70 14.15 -1.13
N LEU A 194 -17.67 13.44 -0.68
CA LEU A 194 -16.40 14.04 -0.29
C LEU A 194 -15.69 14.60 -1.53
N THR A 195 -15.45 13.77 -2.56
CA THR A 195 -14.79 14.18 -3.81
C THR A 195 -15.51 15.34 -4.51
N GLU A 196 -16.85 15.35 -4.53
CA GLU A 196 -17.64 16.44 -5.14
C GLU A 196 -17.52 17.78 -4.39
N GLN A 197 -17.05 17.79 -3.13
CA GLN A 197 -17.06 18.96 -2.25
C GLN A 197 -15.66 19.42 -1.79
N THR A 198 -14.60 18.75 -2.23
CA THR A 198 -13.21 19.06 -1.87
C THR A 198 -12.34 19.19 -3.11
N SER A 199 -11.17 19.81 -2.93
CA SER A 199 -10.15 20.00 -3.96
C SER A 199 -8.86 19.23 -3.67
N ILE A 200 -8.60 18.85 -2.41
CA ILE A 200 -7.58 17.85 -2.09
C ILE A 200 -7.96 16.50 -2.72
N ALA A 201 -6.98 15.81 -3.30
CA ALA A 201 -7.20 14.51 -3.91
C ALA A 201 -7.58 13.45 -2.86
N ILE A 202 -8.64 12.69 -3.13
CA ILE A 202 -9.03 11.56 -2.30
C ILE A 202 -8.41 10.28 -2.87
N CYS A 203 -7.47 9.69 -2.11
CA CYS A 203 -6.76 8.46 -2.49
C CYS A 203 -7.42 7.24 -1.85
N SER A 204 -8.29 6.57 -2.60
CA SER A 204 -9.12 5.44 -2.14
C SER A 204 -9.61 4.59 -3.31
N PRO A 205 -10.05 3.34 -3.10
CA PRO A 205 -10.09 2.63 -1.83
C PRO A 205 -8.84 1.78 -1.57
N GLU A 206 -8.45 1.67 -0.31
CA GLU A 206 -7.32 0.90 0.18
C GLU A 206 -7.71 -0.53 0.55
N HIS A 207 -8.77 -0.71 1.34
CA HIS A 207 -9.08 -1.94 2.06
C HIS A 207 -10.35 -2.66 1.57
N VAL A 208 -11.14 -2.03 0.71
CA VAL A 208 -12.35 -2.67 0.17
C VAL A 208 -12.02 -3.94 -0.63
N LYS A 209 -12.82 -4.99 -0.38
CA LYS A 209 -12.75 -6.28 -1.08
C LYS A 209 -13.26 -6.20 -2.52
N GLY A 210 -13.03 -7.26 -3.29
CA GLY A 210 -13.42 -7.41 -4.69
C GLY A 210 -12.35 -6.90 -5.67
N GLY A 211 -11.11 -6.76 -5.17
CA GLY A 211 -9.92 -6.53 -5.97
C GLY A 211 -10.02 -5.39 -6.99
N PRO A 212 -9.54 -5.60 -8.23
CA PRO A 212 -9.58 -4.58 -9.27
C PRO A 212 -11.00 -4.25 -9.74
N PHE A 213 -11.97 -5.16 -9.57
CA PHE A 213 -13.34 -4.97 -10.05
C PHE A 213 -14.09 -3.93 -9.21
N THR A 214 -14.06 -4.06 -7.88
CA THR A 214 -14.66 -3.04 -6.99
C THR A 214 -13.99 -1.68 -7.18
N ARG A 215 -12.68 -1.65 -7.38
CA ARG A 215 -11.92 -0.41 -7.62
C ARG A 215 -12.28 0.25 -8.95
N ALA A 216 -12.54 -0.53 -9.99
CA ALA A 216 -13.08 0.00 -11.25
C ALA A 216 -14.45 0.68 -11.04
N GLU A 217 -15.34 0.09 -10.23
CA GLU A 217 -16.62 0.69 -9.89
C GLU A 217 -16.46 2.00 -9.10
N TRP A 218 -15.50 2.08 -8.18
CA TRP A 218 -15.17 3.32 -7.47
C TRP A 218 -14.78 4.46 -8.42
N LEU A 219 -13.90 4.16 -9.38
CA LEU A 219 -13.49 5.11 -10.42
C LEU A 219 -14.69 5.59 -11.24
N LEU A 220 -15.53 4.66 -11.74
CA LEU A 220 -16.69 5.00 -12.56
C LEU A 220 -17.74 5.82 -11.79
N GLN A 221 -17.81 5.61 -10.48
CA GLN A 221 -18.70 6.37 -9.61
C GLN A 221 -18.09 7.69 -9.12
N GLY A 222 -16.86 8.06 -9.51
CA GLY A 222 -16.23 9.30 -9.03
C GLY A 222 -16.08 9.34 -7.50
N ALA A 223 -15.89 8.18 -6.87
CA ALA A 223 -15.71 8.07 -5.42
C ALA A 223 -14.26 8.30 -4.96
N CYS A 224 -13.35 8.58 -5.90
CA CYS A 224 -11.95 8.84 -5.64
C CYS A 224 -11.37 9.71 -6.76
N ASP A 225 -10.35 10.51 -6.44
CA ASP A 225 -9.56 11.24 -7.43
C ASP A 225 -8.27 10.49 -7.80
N MET A 226 -7.80 9.66 -6.87
CA MET A 226 -6.68 8.75 -7.02
C MET A 226 -7.09 7.37 -6.52
N LEU A 227 -6.76 6.33 -7.28
CA LEU A 227 -6.97 4.95 -6.85
C LEU A 227 -5.76 4.43 -6.09
N ARG A 228 -5.97 3.35 -5.33
CA ARG A 228 -4.88 2.53 -4.80
C ARG A 228 -5.26 1.05 -4.71
N ILE A 229 -4.25 0.19 -4.64
CA ILE A 229 -4.44 -1.26 -4.44
C ILE A 229 -3.23 -1.89 -3.77
N ASP A 230 -3.48 -2.97 -3.04
CA ASP A 230 -2.48 -3.87 -2.46
C ASP A 230 -2.55 -5.23 -3.17
N VAL A 231 -1.42 -5.94 -3.27
CA VAL A 231 -1.38 -7.34 -3.72
C VAL A 231 -2.27 -8.25 -2.88
N ASN A 232 -2.63 -7.87 -1.65
CA ASN A 232 -3.63 -8.57 -0.84
C ASN A 232 -5.04 -8.61 -1.47
N TYR A 233 -5.31 -7.77 -2.49
CA TYR A 233 -6.60 -7.67 -3.17
C TYR A 233 -6.52 -8.11 -4.64
N GLY A 234 -5.62 -9.05 -4.97
CA GLY A 234 -5.55 -9.61 -6.32
C GLY A 234 -4.17 -9.97 -6.83
N GLY A 235 -3.14 -9.96 -5.99
CA GLY A 235 -1.77 -10.24 -6.40
C GLY A 235 -1.23 -9.23 -7.40
N ILE A 236 -0.10 -9.56 -8.01
CA ILE A 236 0.51 -8.74 -9.06
C ILE A 236 -0.40 -8.69 -10.29
N THR A 237 -1.04 -9.81 -10.65
CA THR A 237 -1.96 -9.87 -11.81
C THR A 237 -3.14 -8.90 -11.66
N GLY A 238 -3.81 -8.89 -10.50
CA GLY A 238 -4.93 -8.00 -10.21
C GLY A 238 -4.51 -6.55 -10.10
N CYS A 239 -3.39 -6.27 -9.42
CA CYS A 239 -2.84 -4.92 -9.34
C CYS A 239 -2.48 -4.37 -10.72
N TRP A 240 -1.85 -5.18 -11.57
CA TRP A 240 -1.47 -4.76 -12.92
C TRP A 240 -2.68 -4.45 -13.80
N LYS A 241 -3.78 -5.20 -13.67
CA LYS A 241 -5.05 -4.86 -14.33
C LYS A 241 -5.55 -3.47 -13.93
N LEU A 242 -5.51 -3.15 -12.63
CA LEU A 242 -5.95 -1.84 -12.14
C LEU A 242 -5.02 -0.71 -12.58
N ILE A 243 -3.71 -0.89 -12.49
CA ILE A 243 -2.72 0.11 -12.94
C ILE A 243 -2.96 0.46 -14.42
N ASN A 244 -3.14 -0.54 -15.28
CA ASN A 244 -3.42 -0.31 -16.69
C ASN A 244 -4.77 0.38 -16.91
N LEU A 245 -5.81 0.03 -16.14
CA LEU A 245 -7.09 0.75 -16.18
C LEU A 245 -6.90 2.23 -15.83
N CYS A 246 -6.19 2.53 -14.75
CA CYS A 246 -5.94 3.89 -14.30
C CYS A 246 -5.15 4.69 -15.34
N GLN A 247 -4.14 4.07 -15.96
CA GLN A 247 -3.40 4.67 -17.07
C GLN A 247 -4.32 5.06 -18.24
N LEU A 248 -5.27 4.20 -18.61
CA LEU A 248 -6.22 4.49 -19.70
C LEU A 248 -7.20 5.62 -19.37
N TYR A 249 -7.53 5.80 -18.09
CA TYR A 249 -8.43 6.86 -17.62
C TYR A 249 -7.70 8.15 -17.22
N GLY A 250 -6.37 8.15 -17.22
CA GLY A 250 -5.57 9.31 -16.79
C GLY A 250 -5.65 9.58 -15.28
N VAL A 251 -5.87 8.54 -14.49
CA VAL A 251 -5.95 8.61 -13.02
C VAL A 251 -4.73 7.93 -12.41
N GLN A 252 -4.26 8.43 -11.27
CA GLN A 252 -3.17 7.80 -10.53
C GLN A 252 -3.65 6.56 -9.77
N CYS A 253 -2.77 5.57 -9.65
CA CYS A 253 -2.95 4.35 -8.90
C CYS A 253 -1.72 4.12 -8.01
N GLU A 254 -1.79 4.53 -6.75
CA GLU A 254 -0.71 4.28 -5.79
C GLU A 254 -0.78 2.85 -5.25
N ILE A 255 0.36 2.27 -4.91
CA ILE A 255 0.44 0.88 -4.47
C ILE A 255 0.56 0.84 -2.95
N HIS A 256 -0.46 0.29 -2.28
CA HIS A 256 -0.50 0.14 -0.82
C HIS A 256 0.38 -1.02 -0.38
N GLY A 257 1.28 -0.74 0.56
CA GLY A 257 2.07 -1.75 1.24
C GLY A 257 3.52 -1.81 0.78
N VAL A 258 4.26 -2.73 1.40
CA VAL A 258 5.72 -2.82 1.31
C VAL A 258 6.19 -4.20 0.86
N GLY A 259 7.42 -4.26 0.37
CA GLY A 259 8.10 -5.48 -0.01
C GLY A 259 8.23 -5.65 -1.52
N ALA A 260 8.87 -6.75 -1.92
CA ALA A 260 9.29 -6.96 -3.31
C ALA A 260 8.15 -6.85 -4.34
N PRO A 261 6.96 -7.47 -4.16
CA PRO A 261 5.87 -7.33 -5.14
C PRO A 261 5.48 -5.89 -5.40
N HIS A 262 5.42 -5.07 -4.35
CA HIS A 262 5.02 -3.66 -4.40
C HIS A 262 6.06 -2.79 -5.10
N VAL A 263 7.35 -2.99 -4.81
CA VAL A 263 8.44 -2.29 -5.54
C VAL A 263 8.42 -2.66 -7.02
N HIS A 264 8.22 -3.94 -7.35
CA HIS A 264 8.13 -4.37 -8.75
C HIS A 264 6.94 -3.77 -9.49
N LEU A 265 5.77 -3.67 -8.86
CA LEU A 265 4.59 -3.02 -9.44
C LEU A 265 4.83 -1.52 -9.67
N ALA A 266 5.38 -0.82 -8.68
CA ALA A 266 5.67 0.61 -8.79
C ALA A 266 6.74 0.89 -9.86
N ALA A 267 7.78 0.04 -9.96
CA ALA A 267 8.83 0.14 -10.97
C ALA A 267 8.34 -0.22 -12.40
N ALA A 268 7.34 -1.09 -12.51
CA ALA A 268 6.70 -1.42 -13.78
C ALA A 268 5.79 -0.29 -14.27
N ALA A 269 5.04 0.34 -13.37
CA ALA A 269 4.11 1.41 -13.71
C ALA A 269 4.84 2.71 -14.10
N PRO A 270 4.38 3.44 -15.14
CA PRO A 270 4.87 4.79 -15.41
C PRO A 270 4.67 5.70 -14.20
N GLU A 271 5.62 6.62 -13.97
CA GLU A 271 5.58 7.57 -12.85
C GLU A 271 4.30 8.41 -12.81
N ALA A 272 3.76 8.77 -13.98
CA ALA A 272 2.49 9.50 -14.08
C ALA A 272 1.27 8.70 -13.59
N THR A 273 1.36 7.36 -13.53
CA THR A 273 0.29 6.49 -13.04
C THR A 273 0.55 6.10 -11.58
N CYS A 274 1.76 5.67 -11.23
CA CYS A 274 2.15 5.39 -9.85
C CYS A 274 3.43 6.16 -9.56
N ARG A 275 3.33 7.20 -8.73
CA ARG A 275 4.48 8.05 -8.48
C ARG A 275 5.42 7.41 -7.48
N TYR A 276 4.85 6.93 -6.37
CA TYR A 276 5.61 6.57 -5.21
C TYR A 276 5.61 5.07 -4.91
N TYR A 277 6.61 4.66 -4.15
CA TYR A 277 6.60 3.44 -3.37
C TYR A 277 6.35 3.80 -1.90
N GLU A 278 5.40 3.12 -1.27
CA GLU A 278 5.18 3.21 0.17
C GLU A 278 6.31 2.54 0.92
N ARG A 279 7.07 3.28 1.74
CA ARG A 279 8.14 2.70 2.56
C ARG A 279 7.86 2.90 4.04
N GLY A 280 7.63 1.80 4.75
CA GLY A 280 7.23 1.80 6.15
C GLY A 280 6.71 0.44 6.66
N LEU A 281 6.07 0.40 7.83
CA LEU A 281 5.75 1.54 8.68
C LEU A 281 6.97 1.98 9.53
N LEU A 282 7.18 3.30 9.60
CA LEU A 282 8.30 3.96 10.28
C LEU A 282 7.88 4.45 11.66
N ARG A 283 8.79 4.37 12.63
CA ARG A 283 8.57 4.89 13.99
C ARG A 283 9.90 5.26 14.64
N PRO A 284 9.91 6.16 15.64
CA PRO A 284 11.12 6.49 16.37
C PRO A 284 11.80 5.26 16.98
N GLY A 285 13.13 5.25 16.95
CA GLY A 285 13.95 4.21 17.56
C GLY A 285 13.91 2.84 16.87
N ARG A 286 13.32 2.72 15.68
CA ARG A 286 13.40 1.53 14.84
C ARG A 286 14.21 1.84 13.58
N ASP A 287 15.27 1.09 13.35
CA ASP A 287 15.96 1.09 12.07
C ASP A 287 15.14 0.27 11.06
N TYR A 288 14.69 0.90 9.98
CA TYR A 288 13.95 0.21 8.90
C TYR A 288 14.91 -0.50 7.95
N ASP A 289 16.14 -0.01 7.81
CA ASP A 289 17.13 -0.56 6.89
C ASP A 289 17.76 -1.85 7.46
N GLU A 290 17.51 -2.16 8.74
CA GLU A 290 17.84 -3.45 9.34
C GLU A 290 16.96 -4.56 8.74
N SER A 291 17.62 -5.56 8.13
CA SER A 291 16.95 -6.70 7.51
C SER A 291 16.30 -7.60 8.56
N LEU A 292 15.11 -8.12 8.24
CA LEU A 292 14.45 -9.12 9.08
C LEU A 292 15.28 -10.42 9.10
N PRO A 293 15.30 -11.20 10.20
CA PRO A 293 16.17 -12.37 10.31
C PRO A 293 16.02 -13.44 9.22
N HIS A 294 14.87 -13.50 8.55
CA HIS A 294 14.59 -14.44 7.46
C HIS A 294 14.99 -13.90 6.07
N LEU A 295 15.63 -12.73 6.00
CA LEU A 295 16.09 -12.07 4.79
C LEU A 295 17.57 -11.68 4.95
N ASP A 296 18.39 -11.95 3.94
CA ASP A 296 19.80 -11.52 3.91
C ASP A 296 19.93 -10.02 3.59
N GLN A 297 18.93 -9.44 2.94
CA GLN A 297 18.82 -8.01 2.66
C GLN A 297 17.35 -7.58 2.56
N ILE A 298 17.06 -6.30 2.82
CA ILE A 298 15.74 -5.72 2.59
C ILE A 298 15.38 -5.73 1.10
N ALA A 299 14.08 -5.87 0.80
CA ALA A 299 13.57 -5.92 -0.57
C ALA A 299 13.54 -4.54 -1.26
N ASP A 300 13.68 -3.47 -0.49
CA ASP A 300 13.44 -2.08 -0.89
C ASP A 300 14.55 -1.13 -0.38
N PRO A 301 15.83 -1.38 -0.76
CA PRO A 301 16.92 -0.48 -0.41
C PRO A 301 16.73 0.91 -1.02
N MET A 302 16.93 1.95 -0.20
CA MET A 302 16.70 3.34 -0.58
C MET A 302 18.02 4.14 -0.58
N ASP A 303 18.27 4.88 -1.67
CA ASP A 303 19.42 5.80 -1.76
C ASP A 303 19.24 7.09 -0.93
N ASP A 304 20.27 7.93 -0.92
CA ASP A 304 20.30 9.20 -0.19
C ASP A 304 19.40 10.28 -0.83
N GLU A 305 18.90 10.03 -2.04
CA GLU A 305 17.92 10.89 -2.71
C GLU A 305 16.46 10.43 -2.49
N GLY A 306 16.23 9.43 -1.64
CA GLY A 306 14.90 8.96 -1.29
C GLY A 306 14.26 8.06 -2.36
N ARG A 307 15.06 7.39 -3.19
CA ARG A 307 14.56 6.45 -4.22
C ARG A 307 14.88 5.02 -3.85
N VAL A 308 13.85 4.17 -3.89
CA VAL A 308 13.99 2.72 -3.71
C VAL A 308 14.41 2.07 -5.02
N HIS A 309 15.43 1.20 -4.96
CA HIS A 309 15.94 0.46 -6.11
C HIS A 309 15.25 -0.89 -6.20
N VAL A 310 14.67 -1.20 -7.37
CA VAL A 310 14.07 -2.53 -7.61
C VAL A 310 15.17 -3.56 -7.85
N SER A 311 14.98 -4.77 -7.31
CA SER A 311 15.93 -5.87 -7.54
C SER A 311 16.08 -6.18 -9.03
N GLN A 312 17.33 -6.42 -9.44
CA GLN A 312 17.68 -6.83 -10.79
C GLN A 312 17.82 -8.35 -10.91
N GLU A 313 17.68 -9.08 -9.79
CA GLU A 313 17.72 -10.53 -9.76
C GLU A 313 16.44 -11.15 -10.36
N PRO A 314 16.50 -12.38 -10.91
CA PRO A 314 15.32 -13.06 -11.44
C PRO A 314 14.19 -13.20 -10.42
N GLY A 315 12.94 -13.14 -10.89
CA GLY A 315 11.77 -13.24 -10.00
C GLY A 315 11.50 -11.94 -9.26
N LEU A 316 11.07 -12.07 -8.00
CA LEU A 316 10.90 -10.95 -7.08
C LEU A 316 12.23 -10.53 -6.42
N GLY A 317 13.32 -11.25 -6.67
CA GLY A 317 14.64 -10.93 -6.13
C GLY A 317 14.71 -10.89 -4.60
N ILE A 318 13.86 -11.67 -3.93
CA ILE A 318 13.85 -11.77 -2.46
C ILE A 318 15.04 -12.61 -2.01
N ALA A 319 15.94 -12.03 -1.22
CA ALA A 319 17.10 -12.73 -0.68
C ALA A 319 16.73 -13.44 0.64
N TYR A 320 16.10 -14.62 0.53
CA TYR A 320 15.73 -15.41 1.70
C TYR A 320 16.97 -15.97 2.42
N ASN A 321 17.00 -15.82 3.74
CA ASN A 321 17.93 -16.55 4.59
C ASN A 321 17.35 -17.94 4.90
N TRP A 322 17.68 -18.92 4.06
CA TRP A 322 17.16 -20.28 4.19
C TRP A 322 17.63 -21.01 5.44
N ASP A 323 18.85 -20.73 5.92
CA ASP A 323 19.38 -21.33 7.15
C ASP A 323 18.51 -20.92 8.36
N TYR A 324 18.24 -19.61 8.51
CA TYR A 324 17.35 -19.11 9.56
C TYR A 324 15.95 -19.70 9.44
N ILE A 325 15.39 -19.76 8.22
CA ILE A 325 14.05 -20.31 7.99
C ILE A 325 14.00 -21.79 8.40
N ASP A 326 15.01 -22.57 8.04
CA ASP A 326 15.08 -24.01 8.31
C ASP A 326 15.29 -24.32 9.80
N ASP A 327 16.09 -23.52 10.50
CA ASP A 327 16.33 -23.63 11.93
C ASP A 327 15.12 -23.21 12.79
N ASN A 328 14.15 -22.49 12.22
CA ASN A 328 12.98 -21.96 12.92
C ASN A 328 11.64 -22.50 12.39
N ARG A 329 11.64 -23.69 11.75
CA ARG A 329 10.41 -24.35 11.28
C ARG A 329 9.48 -24.70 12.45
N ILE A 330 8.17 -24.50 12.25
CA ILE A 330 7.08 -24.77 13.23
C ILE A 330 6.34 -26.06 12.90
#